data_AF-A0A8H3B4Z4-F1
#
_entry.id   AF-A0A8H3B4Z4-F1
#
_cell.length_a   1.000
_cell.length_b   1.000
_cell.length_c   1.000
_cell.angle_alpha   90.00
_cell.angle_beta   90.00
_cell.angle_gamma   90.00
#
_symmetry.space_group_name_H-M   'P 1'
#
loop_
_entity.id
_entity.type
_entity.pdbx_description
1 polymer ?
#
loop_
_entity_poly.entity_id
_entity_poly.type
_entity_poly.pdbx_seq_one_letter_code
_entity_poly.pdbx_strand_id
1 'polypeptide(L)'
;MSTISINGRTVNAQAFRDEAISFTDVMAKNARLDEPLPADQDFSEAEDKELQTQIQAMDILPQEAKSIMWAAFCAKHVSKLAKNLRELSLEAQPKAFSTYVQILSLLPEAAQEPYYRIFLSSPDSRLLSNLIGNAFTRGILWRGPSGPGCICGLLIELLFWCDAAEGDDKKSPMDASVRRRVARKIASIKANNNFQYLPVTQKADIERLNGILTVIEQMPEDFYLKSTRDHLLGDADSCGNEDCDEDPTMRCARCRSVEYCGKKCQAKHWKSGHKARCFAHE
;
A
#
# COMPACT_ATOMS: atom_id res chain seq x y z
N MET A 1 7.73 3.77 -31.22
CA MET A 1 6.89 4.07 -30.03
C MET A 1 7.27 3.07 -28.94
N SER A 2 7.31 3.45 -27.66
CA SER A 2 7.62 2.48 -26.59
C SER A 2 6.43 1.55 -26.35
N THR A 3 6.71 0.27 -26.15
CA THR A 3 5.70 -0.77 -25.96
C THR A 3 6.00 -1.58 -24.71
N ILE A 4 4.97 -2.11 -24.07
CA ILE A 4 5.08 -3.07 -22.96
C ILE A 4 4.39 -4.38 -23.36
N SER A 5 4.81 -5.48 -22.75
CA SER A 5 4.17 -6.79 -22.93
C SER A 5 3.20 -7.04 -21.77
N ILE A 6 1.95 -7.35 -22.07
CA ILE A 6 0.95 -7.77 -21.08
C ILE A 6 0.36 -9.09 -21.57
N ASN A 7 0.57 -10.19 -20.83
CA ASN A 7 0.20 -11.54 -21.26
C ASN A 7 0.65 -11.87 -22.70
N GLY A 8 1.87 -11.49 -23.06
CA GLY A 8 2.44 -11.72 -24.39
C GLY A 8 1.87 -10.82 -25.50
N ARG A 9 0.98 -9.88 -25.18
CA ARG A 9 0.48 -8.87 -26.14
C ARG A 9 1.28 -7.58 -26.00
N THR A 10 1.76 -7.08 -27.13
CA THR A 10 2.45 -5.79 -27.21
C THR A 10 1.43 -4.65 -27.20
N VAL A 11 1.46 -3.81 -26.17
CA VAL A 11 0.60 -2.63 -26.05
C VAL A 11 1.43 -1.35 -26.02
N ASN A 12 0.82 -0.23 -26.45
CA ASN A 12 1.47 1.07 -26.40
C ASN A 12 1.60 1.56 -24.95
N ALA A 13 2.82 1.80 -24.49
CA ALA A 13 3.10 2.15 -23.10
C ALA A 13 2.44 3.46 -22.65
N GLN A 14 2.33 4.44 -23.56
CA GLN A 14 1.71 5.74 -23.21
C GLN A 14 0.19 5.61 -23.12
N ALA A 15 -0.44 4.97 -24.10
CA ALA A 15 -1.89 4.77 -24.11
C ALA A 15 -2.34 3.97 -22.87
N PHE A 16 -1.60 2.91 -22.52
CA PHE A 16 -1.91 2.11 -21.34
C PHE A 16 -1.73 2.90 -20.03
N ARG A 17 -0.71 3.76 -19.95
CA ARG A 17 -0.55 4.68 -18.82
C ARG A 17 -1.73 5.65 -18.68
N ASP A 18 -2.22 6.18 -19.80
CA ASP A 18 -3.33 7.13 -19.79
C ASP A 18 -4.66 6.43 -19.42
N GLU A 19 -4.85 5.20 -19.87
CA GLU A 19 -5.95 4.32 -19.42
C GLU A 19 -5.86 4.03 -17.92
N ALA A 20 -4.66 3.71 -17.40
CA ALA A 20 -4.47 3.48 -15.97
C ALA A 20 -4.81 4.71 -15.12
N ILE A 21 -4.41 5.91 -15.58
CA ILE A 21 -4.79 7.17 -14.93
C ILE A 21 -6.32 7.31 -14.94
N SER A 22 -6.96 7.18 -16.11
CA SER A 22 -8.42 7.31 -16.22
C SER A 22 -9.16 6.32 -15.32
N PHE A 23 -8.70 5.07 -15.26
CA PHE A 23 -9.31 4.05 -14.40
C PHE A 23 -9.19 4.44 -12.93
N THR A 24 -8.00 4.82 -12.47
CA THR A 24 -7.76 5.20 -11.08
C THR A 24 -8.48 6.48 -10.67
N ASP A 25 -8.65 7.45 -11.59
CA ASP A 25 -9.44 8.65 -11.35
C ASP A 25 -10.94 8.32 -11.16
N VAL A 26 -11.48 7.38 -11.95
CA VAL A 26 -12.86 6.88 -11.76
C VAL A 26 -12.99 6.14 -10.43
N MET A 27 -12.02 5.30 -10.08
CA MET A 27 -12.01 4.59 -8.80
C MET A 27 -11.93 5.57 -7.62
N ALA A 28 -11.10 6.61 -7.70
CA ALA A 28 -11.00 7.65 -6.68
C ALA A 28 -12.32 8.44 -6.53
N LYS A 29 -12.97 8.78 -7.65
CA LYS A 29 -14.29 9.41 -7.65
C LYS A 29 -15.35 8.54 -6.97
N ASN A 30 -15.41 7.26 -7.34
CA ASN A 30 -16.39 6.31 -6.77
C ASN A 30 -16.10 5.99 -5.30
N ALA A 31 -14.83 6.03 -4.91
CA ALA A 31 -14.40 6.03 -3.52
C ALA A 31 -14.61 7.37 -2.82
N ARG A 32 -15.27 8.37 -3.43
CA ARG A 32 -15.57 9.68 -2.80
C ARG A 32 -14.31 10.38 -2.29
N LEU A 33 -13.18 10.23 -2.97
CA LEU A 33 -11.93 10.85 -2.55
C LEU A 33 -11.93 12.37 -2.75
N ASP A 34 -12.54 12.85 -3.83
CA ASP A 34 -12.67 14.27 -4.15
C ASP A 34 -13.86 14.95 -3.46
N GLU A 35 -14.92 14.19 -3.20
CA GLU A 35 -16.16 14.64 -2.56
C GLU A 35 -16.48 13.75 -1.35
N PRO A 36 -15.78 13.92 -0.22
CA PRO A 36 -15.91 13.05 0.95
C PRO A 36 -17.35 12.96 1.47
N LEU A 37 -17.69 11.83 2.07
CA LEU A 37 -18.98 11.59 2.67
C LEU A 37 -19.21 12.53 3.88
N PRO A 38 -20.46 13.00 4.10
CA PRO A 38 -20.86 13.59 5.39
C PRO A 38 -20.62 12.63 6.56
N ALA A 39 -20.32 13.16 7.75
CA ALA A 39 -19.93 12.37 8.92
C ALA A 39 -20.98 11.34 9.39
N ASP A 40 -22.26 11.56 9.07
CA ASP A 40 -23.40 10.73 9.42
C ASP A 40 -23.90 9.85 8.25
N GLN A 41 -23.19 9.86 7.12
CA GLN A 41 -23.57 9.13 5.92
C GLN A 41 -22.46 8.17 5.49
N ASP A 42 -22.84 6.90 5.30
CA ASP A 42 -22.00 5.88 4.69
C ASP A 42 -22.28 5.73 3.18
N PHE A 43 -21.52 4.89 2.48
CA PHE A 43 -21.83 4.53 1.09
C PHE A 43 -23.24 3.97 0.97
N SER A 44 -23.99 4.46 -0.02
CA SER A 44 -25.20 3.79 -0.48
C SER A 44 -24.87 2.40 -1.03
N GLU A 45 -25.86 1.49 -1.07
CA GLU A 45 -25.66 0.15 -1.65
C GLU A 45 -25.19 0.20 -3.11
N ALA A 46 -25.63 1.20 -3.87
CA ALA A 46 -25.24 1.36 -5.26
C ALA A 46 -23.78 1.82 -5.41
N GLU A 47 -23.37 2.85 -4.65
CA GLU A 47 -21.97 3.33 -4.63
C GLU A 47 -21.03 2.21 -4.17
N ASP A 48 -21.42 1.51 -3.11
CA ASP A 48 -20.64 0.43 -2.54
C ASP A 48 -20.43 -0.71 -3.55
N LYS A 49 -21.51 -1.16 -4.21
CA LYS A 49 -21.45 -2.21 -5.23
C LYS A 49 -20.60 -1.81 -6.42
N GLU A 50 -20.73 -0.58 -6.90
CA GLU A 50 -19.95 -0.08 -8.04
C GLU A 50 -18.45 -0.08 -7.71
N LEU A 51 -18.07 0.47 -6.55
CA LEU A 51 -16.67 0.51 -6.14
C LEU A 51 -16.10 -0.88 -5.89
N GLN A 52 -16.86 -1.79 -5.27
CA GLN A 52 -16.41 -3.17 -5.09
C GLN A 52 -16.21 -3.90 -6.42
N THR A 53 -17.06 -3.63 -7.41
CA THR A 53 -16.90 -4.20 -8.77
C THR A 53 -15.58 -3.75 -9.39
N GLN A 54 -15.19 -2.49 -9.20
CA GLN A 54 -13.91 -1.97 -9.69
C GLN A 54 -12.70 -2.58 -8.98
N ILE A 55 -12.77 -2.71 -7.64
CA ILE A 55 -11.72 -3.36 -6.85
C ILE A 55 -11.54 -4.83 -7.27
N GLN A 56 -12.64 -5.55 -7.49
CA GLN A 56 -12.59 -6.94 -7.97
C GLN A 56 -12.04 -7.03 -9.40
N ALA A 57 -12.39 -6.08 -10.26
CA ALA A 57 -11.85 -6.01 -11.62
C ALA A 57 -10.32 -5.78 -11.61
N MET A 58 -9.80 -4.98 -10.68
CA MET A 58 -8.35 -4.85 -10.49
C MET A 58 -7.68 -6.16 -10.08
N ASP A 59 -8.37 -6.98 -9.28
CA ASP A 59 -7.78 -8.20 -8.73
C ASP A 59 -7.46 -9.24 -9.79
N ILE A 60 -8.31 -9.31 -10.83
CA ILE A 60 -8.20 -10.26 -11.95
C ILE A 60 -7.27 -9.80 -13.08
N LEU A 61 -6.71 -8.59 -12.99
CA LEU A 61 -5.79 -8.09 -14.00
C LEU A 61 -4.48 -8.90 -14.01
N PRO A 62 -3.81 -9.02 -15.18
CA PRO A 62 -2.44 -9.52 -15.25
C PRO A 62 -1.52 -8.71 -14.34
N GLN A 63 -0.51 -9.35 -13.76
CA GLN A 63 0.33 -8.74 -12.73
C GLN A 63 1.00 -7.45 -13.21
N GLU A 64 1.46 -7.39 -14.47
CA GLU A 64 2.08 -6.18 -15.04
C GLU A 64 1.09 -5.03 -15.16
N ALA A 65 -0.14 -5.33 -15.58
CA ALA A 65 -1.23 -4.36 -15.68
C ALA A 65 -1.64 -3.85 -14.29
N LYS A 66 -1.86 -4.78 -13.36
CA LYS A 66 -2.21 -4.51 -11.96
C LYS A 66 -1.17 -3.63 -11.29
N SER A 67 0.11 -3.94 -11.50
CA SER A 67 1.23 -3.16 -10.98
C SER A 67 1.20 -1.71 -11.50
N ILE A 68 0.97 -1.49 -12.80
CA ILE A 68 0.87 -0.13 -13.37
C ILE A 68 -0.34 0.63 -12.83
N MET A 69 -1.49 -0.05 -12.69
CA MET A 69 -2.72 0.54 -12.14
C MET A 69 -2.53 0.98 -10.69
N TRP A 70 -1.95 0.13 -9.84
CA TRP A 70 -1.65 0.51 -8.46
C TRP A 70 -0.59 1.60 -8.36
N ALA A 71 0.42 1.61 -9.22
CA ALA A 71 1.39 2.70 -9.27
C ALA A 71 0.72 4.04 -9.60
N ALA A 72 -0.24 4.05 -10.54
CA ALA A 72 -1.03 5.24 -10.87
C ALA A 72 -1.87 5.71 -9.66
N PHE A 73 -2.53 4.77 -8.97
CA PHE A 73 -3.32 5.07 -7.78
C PHE A 73 -2.45 5.62 -6.64
N CYS A 74 -1.31 4.99 -6.36
CA CYS A 74 -0.36 5.45 -5.35
C CYS A 74 0.18 6.84 -5.66
N ALA A 75 0.54 7.12 -6.93
CA ALA A 75 1.07 8.41 -7.31
C ALA A 75 0.05 9.56 -7.18
N LYS A 76 -1.24 9.29 -7.37
CA LYS A 76 -2.26 10.35 -7.45
C LYS A 76 -3.19 10.45 -6.23
N HIS A 77 -3.53 9.31 -5.62
CA HIS A 77 -4.74 9.22 -4.78
C HIS A 77 -4.49 8.72 -3.36
N VAL A 78 -3.35 8.09 -3.07
CA VAL A 78 -3.11 7.46 -1.75
C VAL A 78 -3.09 8.47 -0.59
N SER A 79 -2.49 9.65 -0.77
CA SER A 79 -2.53 10.70 0.25
C SER A 79 -3.95 11.16 0.56
N LYS A 80 -4.80 11.26 -0.48
CA LYS A 80 -6.20 11.66 -0.33
C LYS A 80 -7.04 10.58 0.34
N LEU A 81 -6.81 9.32 -0.03
CA LEU A 81 -7.40 8.15 0.62
C LEU A 81 -7.08 8.12 2.12
N ALA A 82 -5.81 8.29 2.48
CA ALA A 82 -5.35 8.31 3.86
C ALA A 82 -5.89 9.49 4.66
N LYS A 83 -5.93 10.68 4.05
CA LYS A 83 -6.57 11.86 4.65
C LYS A 83 -8.03 11.58 4.96
N ASN A 84 -8.80 11.10 3.98
CA ASN A 84 -10.22 10.85 4.17
C ASN A 84 -10.48 9.72 5.17
N LEU A 85 -9.66 8.65 5.17
CA LEU A 85 -9.76 7.57 6.16
C LEU A 85 -9.68 8.08 7.60
N ARG A 86 -8.86 9.09 7.87
CA ARG A 86 -8.75 9.69 9.22
C ARG A 86 -10.00 10.43 9.66
N GLU A 87 -10.80 10.93 8.72
CA GLU A 87 -12.04 11.66 9.01
C GLU A 87 -13.25 10.71 9.14
N LEU A 88 -13.13 9.45 8.72
CA LEU A 88 -14.22 8.48 8.79
C LEU A 88 -14.40 7.91 10.20
N SER A 89 -15.65 7.68 10.60
CA SER A 89 -16.01 6.90 11.79
C SER A 89 -16.26 5.43 11.41
N LEU A 90 -15.66 4.51 12.16
CA LEU A 90 -15.90 3.07 11.98
C LEU A 90 -17.35 2.69 12.33
N GLU A 91 -18.02 3.47 13.18
CA GLU A 91 -19.39 3.24 13.64
C GLU A 91 -20.42 3.84 12.70
N ALA A 92 -20.23 5.09 12.27
CA ALA A 92 -21.17 5.79 11.40
C ALA A 92 -20.97 5.45 9.92
N GLN A 93 -19.74 5.13 9.51
CA GLN A 93 -19.35 4.91 8.11
C GLN A 93 -18.58 3.59 7.91
N PRO A 94 -19.08 2.45 8.42
CA PRO A 94 -18.36 1.19 8.41
C PRO A 94 -17.99 0.68 7.00
N LYS A 95 -18.84 0.89 5.99
CA LYS A 95 -18.56 0.45 4.61
C LYS A 95 -17.44 1.27 3.99
N ALA A 96 -17.53 2.60 4.06
CA ALA A 96 -16.49 3.49 3.56
C ALA A 96 -15.15 3.25 4.26
N PHE A 97 -15.16 3.16 5.59
CA PHE A 97 -13.95 2.91 6.37
C PHE A 97 -13.31 1.58 5.96
N SER A 98 -14.10 0.52 5.87
CA SER A 98 -13.61 -0.81 5.50
C SER A 98 -13.12 -0.87 4.05
N THR A 99 -13.76 -0.16 3.13
CA THR A 99 -13.31 -0.06 1.74
C THR A 99 -11.99 0.68 1.61
N TYR A 100 -11.76 1.74 2.38
CA TYR A 100 -10.48 2.45 2.33
C TYR A 100 -9.33 1.62 2.88
N VAL A 101 -9.56 0.91 4.00
CA VAL A 101 -8.58 -0.05 4.52
C VAL A 101 -8.36 -1.20 3.54
N GLN A 102 -9.41 -1.68 2.87
CA GLN A 102 -9.30 -2.68 1.80
C GLN A 102 -8.40 -2.19 0.67
N ILE A 103 -8.62 -0.98 0.14
CA ILE A 103 -7.78 -0.42 -0.94
C ILE A 103 -6.32 -0.34 -0.50
N LEU A 104 -6.05 0.23 0.69
CA LEU A 104 -4.69 0.30 1.24
C LEU A 104 -4.04 -1.08 1.37
N SER A 105 -4.81 -2.10 1.79
CA SER A 105 -4.31 -3.47 1.96
C SER A 105 -4.06 -4.25 0.66
N LEU A 106 -4.50 -3.70 -0.47
CA LEU A 106 -4.29 -4.27 -1.80
C LEU A 106 -3.19 -3.56 -2.59
N LEU A 107 -2.63 -2.47 -2.04
CA LEU A 107 -1.48 -1.81 -2.62
C LEU A 107 -0.26 -2.75 -2.60
N PRO A 108 0.62 -2.66 -3.61
CA PRO A 108 1.86 -3.42 -3.64
C PRO A 108 2.78 -3.04 -2.47
N GLU A 109 3.69 -3.96 -2.11
CA GLU A 109 4.70 -3.72 -1.07
C GLU A 109 5.50 -2.43 -1.36
N ALA A 110 5.73 -1.61 -0.33
CA ALA A 110 6.44 -0.34 -0.52
C ALA A 110 7.93 -0.54 -0.84
N ALA A 111 8.51 -1.72 -0.55
CA ALA A 111 9.84 -2.06 -1.08
C ALA A 111 9.88 -2.01 -2.62
N GLN A 112 8.79 -2.40 -3.28
CA GLN A 112 8.69 -2.52 -4.75
C GLN A 112 7.96 -1.34 -5.41
N GLU A 113 7.10 -0.63 -4.66
CA GLU A 113 6.32 0.49 -5.18
C GLU A 113 6.81 1.83 -4.60
N PRO A 114 7.65 2.58 -5.35
CA PRO A 114 8.28 3.78 -4.81
C PRO A 114 7.29 4.91 -4.52
N TYR A 115 6.16 5.04 -5.23
CA TYR A 115 5.16 6.06 -4.87
C TYR A 115 4.54 5.77 -3.49
N TYR A 116 4.28 4.49 -3.20
CA TYR A 116 3.72 4.08 -1.92
C TYR A 116 4.74 4.25 -0.79
N ARG A 117 6.01 3.89 -1.04
CA ARG A 117 7.11 4.12 -0.09
C ARG A 117 7.29 5.58 0.28
N ILE A 118 7.29 6.46 -0.73
CA ILE A 118 7.38 7.91 -0.53
C ILE A 118 6.21 8.39 0.34
N PHE A 119 4.99 7.95 0.04
CA PHE A 119 3.82 8.26 0.84
C PHE A 119 3.94 7.79 2.29
N LEU A 120 4.29 6.51 2.53
CA LEU A 120 4.42 5.96 3.89
C LEU A 120 5.56 6.61 4.68
N SER A 121 6.56 7.16 4.00
CA SER A 121 7.64 7.91 4.62
C SER A 121 7.32 9.40 4.81
N SER A 122 6.15 9.86 4.37
CA SER A 122 5.74 11.27 4.44
C SER A 122 4.80 11.54 5.62
N PRO A 123 4.65 12.81 6.03
CA PRO A 123 3.68 13.21 7.05
C PRO A 123 2.22 12.88 6.71
N ASP A 124 1.88 12.58 5.44
CA ASP A 124 0.51 12.25 5.04
C ASP A 124 0.05 10.89 5.59
N SER A 125 1.00 10.00 5.89
CA SER A 125 0.76 8.67 6.47
C SER A 125 0.58 8.67 7.99
N ARG A 126 0.74 9.83 8.63
CA ARG A 126 0.73 9.95 10.09
C ARG A 126 -0.53 9.37 10.72
N LEU A 127 -0.38 8.69 11.84
CA LEU A 127 -1.42 8.03 12.64
C LEU A 127 -2.10 6.81 11.97
N LEU A 128 -1.76 6.46 10.73
CA LEU A 128 -2.42 5.34 10.04
C LEU A 128 -2.21 4.01 10.78
N SER A 129 -1.01 3.77 11.32
CA SER A 129 -0.68 2.57 12.10
C SER A 129 -1.64 2.35 13.27
N ASN A 130 -1.86 3.41 14.07
CA ASN A 130 -2.76 3.38 15.21
C ASN A 130 -4.23 3.29 14.78
N LEU A 131 -4.64 4.05 13.75
CA LEU A 131 -6.01 4.05 13.25
C LEU A 131 -6.43 2.65 12.74
N ILE A 132 -5.63 2.07 11.85
CA ILE A 132 -5.90 0.76 11.24
C ILE A 132 -5.71 -0.36 12.26
N GLY A 133 -4.69 -0.29 13.12
CA GLY A 133 -4.49 -1.25 14.21
C GLY A 133 -5.69 -1.30 15.16
N ASN A 134 -6.24 -0.14 15.54
CA ASN A 134 -7.46 -0.08 16.34
C ASN A 134 -8.66 -0.68 15.60
N ALA A 135 -8.91 -0.29 14.35
CA ALA A 135 -10.02 -0.84 13.56
C ALA A 135 -9.93 -2.36 13.41
N PHE A 136 -8.73 -2.89 13.13
CA PHE A 136 -8.48 -4.34 13.05
C PHE A 136 -8.85 -5.06 14.36
N THR A 137 -8.45 -4.51 15.51
CA THR A 137 -8.73 -5.12 16.82
C THR A 137 -10.21 -5.07 17.19
N ARG A 138 -10.94 -4.04 16.72
CA ARG A 138 -12.37 -3.86 16.93
C ARG A 138 -13.25 -4.69 16.00
N GLY A 139 -12.66 -5.32 14.99
CA GLY A 139 -13.39 -6.18 14.05
C GLY A 139 -13.95 -5.42 12.86
N ILE A 140 -13.09 -4.64 12.18
CA ILE A 140 -13.39 -4.07 10.86
C ILE A 140 -13.98 -5.11 9.90
N LEU A 141 -14.94 -4.69 9.07
CA LEU A 141 -15.58 -5.56 8.08
C LEU A 141 -14.56 -5.99 7.02
N TRP A 142 -14.40 -7.29 6.83
CA TRP A 142 -13.51 -7.82 5.80
C TRP A 142 -14.21 -7.80 4.44
N ARG A 143 -13.51 -7.33 3.42
CA ARG A 143 -14.06 -7.18 2.07
C ARG A 143 -13.14 -7.85 1.06
N GLY A 144 -13.66 -8.84 0.33
CA GLY A 144 -12.92 -9.49 -0.76
C GLY A 144 -12.62 -8.49 -1.88
N PRO A 145 -11.43 -8.52 -2.50
CA PRO A 145 -10.42 -9.58 -2.45
C PRO A 145 -9.46 -9.52 -1.25
N SER A 146 -9.56 -8.49 -0.40
CA SER A 146 -8.80 -8.40 0.85
C SER A 146 -9.30 -9.40 1.90
N GLY A 147 -8.54 -9.54 2.97
CA GLY A 147 -8.85 -10.39 4.12
C GLY A 147 -7.97 -10.06 5.31
N PRO A 148 -8.09 -10.81 6.42
CA PRO A 148 -7.30 -10.56 7.62
C PRO A 148 -5.79 -10.59 7.34
N GLY A 149 -5.34 -11.49 6.45
CA GLY A 149 -3.94 -11.54 6.04
C GLY A 149 -3.48 -10.29 5.30
N CYS A 150 -4.27 -9.79 4.35
CA CYS A 150 -3.94 -8.55 3.63
C CYS A 150 -3.88 -7.34 4.57
N ILE A 151 -4.77 -7.26 5.57
CA ILE A 151 -4.70 -6.21 6.59
C ILE A 151 -3.45 -6.39 7.47
N CYS A 152 -3.06 -7.62 7.79
CA CYS A 152 -1.78 -7.87 8.46
C CYS A 152 -0.60 -7.43 7.59
N GLY A 153 -0.61 -7.69 6.29
CA GLY A 153 0.34 -7.16 5.31
C GLY A 153 0.43 -5.64 5.35
N LEU A 154 -0.70 -4.94 5.30
CA LEU A 154 -0.77 -3.49 5.44
C LEU A 154 -0.15 -3.00 6.75
N LEU A 155 -0.47 -3.64 7.88
CA LEU A 155 0.11 -3.29 9.18
C LEU A 155 1.63 -3.49 9.19
N ILE A 156 2.15 -4.50 8.48
CA ILE A 156 3.60 -4.70 8.32
C ILE A 156 4.23 -3.55 7.53
N GLU A 157 3.62 -3.15 6.41
CA GLU A 157 4.11 -2.00 5.62
C GLU A 157 4.12 -0.72 6.45
N LEU A 158 3.06 -0.47 7.23
CA LEU A 158 2.99 0.68 8.12
C LEU A 158 4.10 0.64 9.19
N LEU A 159 4.37 -0.53 9.79
CA LEU A 159 5.43 -0.69 10.79
C LEU A 159 6.83 -0.44 10.21
N PHE A 160 7.10 -0.86 8.97
CA PHE A 160 8.42 -0.72 8.36
C PHE A 160 8.69 0.68 7.80
N TRP A 161 7.66 1.36 7.29
CA TRP A 161 7.88 2.57 6.50
C TRP A 161 7.47 3.88 7.21
N CYS A 162 6.50 3.84 8.13
CA CYS A 162 6.12 5.04 8.90
C CYS A 162 7.13 5.36 10.02
N ASP A 163 7.11 6.61 10.49
CA ASP A 163 8.05 7.10 11.48
C ASP A 163 7.80 6.51 12.87
N ALA A 164 8.79 5.80 13.42
CA ALA A 164 8.70 5.20 14.75
C ALA A 164 8.46 6.23 15.86
N ALA A 165 8.84 7.50 15.65
CA ALA A 165 8.57 8.58 16.60
C ALA A 165 7.07 8.89 16.78
N GLU A 166 6.18 8.36 15.93
CA GLU A 166 4.73 8.50 16.07
C GLU A 166 4.15 7.65 17.21
N GLY A 167 4.76 6.53 17.56
CA GLY A 167 4.31 5.68 18.65
C GLY A 167 4.71 6.23 20.02
N ASP A 168 3.85 6.00 21.02
CA ASP A 168 4.04 6.43 22.41
C ASP A 168 5.39 6.04 23.04
N ASP A 169 5.91 4.86 22.73
CA ASP A 169 7.18 4.34 23.24
C ASP A 169 8.34 4.42 22.23
N LYS A 170 8.10 5.03 21.08
CA LYS A 170 9.07 5.21 19.98
C LYS A 170 9.69 3.92 19.44
N LYS A 171 9.14 2.74 19.77
CA LYS A 171 9.64 1.46 19.23
C LYS A 171 9.13 1.18 17.82
N SER A 172 8.03 1.82 17.45
CA SER A 172 7.34 1.65 16.17
C SER A 172 6.35 2.79 15.97
N PRO A 173 5.81 3.00 14.75
CA PRO A 173 4.77 4.01 14.49
C PRO A 173 3.42 3.69 15.14
N MET A 174 3.27 2.54 15.80
CA MET A 174 2.06 2.09 16.49
C MET A 174 2.27 2.12 17.99
N ASP A 175 1.30 2.63 18.75
CA ASP A 175 1.36 2.68 20.21
C ASP A 175 1.46 1.28 20.83
N ALA A 176 2.22 1.16 21.91
CA ALA A 176 2.42 -0.10 22.63
C ALA A 176 1.09 -0.74 23.08
N SER A 177 0.09 0.08 23.43
CA SER A 177 -1.23 -0.43 23.78
C SER A 177 -1.98 -1.02 22.58
N VAL A 178 -1.84 -0.43 21.40
CA VAL A 178 -2.47 -0.89 20.14
C VAL A 178 -1.77 -2.14 19.66
N ARG A 179 -0.43 -2.18 19.64
CA ARG A 179 0.36 -3.37 19.27
C ARG A 179 -0.05 -4.61 20.08
N ARG A 180 -0.17 -4.48 21.40
CA ARG A 180 -0.63 -5.57 22.29
C ARG A 180 -2.07 -6.01 22.00
N ARG A 181 -2.96 -5.10 21.60
CA ARG A 181 -4.31 -5.48 21.14
C ARG A 181 -4.27 -6.22 19.81
N VAL A 182 -3.46 -5.76 18.86
CA VAL A 182 -3.26 -6.42 17.56
C VAL A 182 -2.72 -7.84 17.75
N ALA A 183 -1.69 -8.02 18.58
CA ALA A 183 -1.13 -9.33 18.89
C ALA A 183 -2.19 -10.29 19.48
N ARG A 184 -3.02 -9.82 20.41
CA ARG A 184 -4.14 -10.62 20.94
C ARG A 184 -5.18 -10.97 19.88
N LYS A 185 -5.50 -10.03 18.98
CA LYS A 185 -6.44 -10.27 17.87
C LYS A 185 -5.89 -11.32 16.91
N ILE A 186 -4.59 -11.27 16.59
CA ILE A 186 -3.90 -12.28 15.78
C ILE A 186 -3.97 -13.65 16.45
N ALA A 187 -3.66 -13.75 17.74
CA ALA A 187 -3.76 -15.00 18.48
C ALA A 187 -5.20 -15.58 18.43
N SER A 188 -6.21 -14.73 18.57
CA SER A 188 -7.62 -15.13 18.43
C SER A 188 -7.97 -15.61 17.03
N ILE A 189 -7.46 -14.97 15.97
CA ILE A 189 -7.66 -15.42 14.58
C ILE A 189 -7.02 -16.80 14.39
N LYS A 190 -5.79 -17.00 14.85
CA LYS A 190 -5.05 -18.27 14.74
C LYS A 190 -5.73 -19.42 15.50
N ALA A 191 -6.33 -19.13 16.64
CA ALA A 191 -7.06 -20.11 17.44
C ALA A 191 -8.42 -20.50 16.84
N ASN A 192 -8.93 -19.76 15.86
CA ASN A 192 -10.19 -20.07 15.21
C ASN A 192 -10.02 -21.23 14.22
N ASN A 193 -10.93 -22.21 14.25
CA ASN A 193 -10.91 -23.37 13.34
C ASN A 193 -10.93 -22.99 11.86
N ASN A 194 -11.41 -21.78 11.51
CA ASN A 194 -11.43 -21.29 10.14
C ASN A 194 -10.06 -20.83 9.64
N PHE A 195 -9.08 -20.63 10.53
CA PHE A 195 -7.74 -20.19 10.16
C PHE A 195 -7.09 -21.13 9.13
N GLN A 196 -7.28 -22.45 9.28
CA GLN A 196 -6.71 -23.44 8.37
C GLN A 196 -7.17 -23.27 6.91
N TYR A 197 -8.39 -22.77 6.71
CA TYR A 197 -9.01 -22.57 5.40
C TYR A 197 -8.63 -21.24 4.75
N LEU A 198 -7.90 -20.37 5.44
CA LEU A 198 -7.38 -19.15 4.82
C LEU A 198 -6.35 -19.49 3.73
N PRO A 199 -6.26 -18.68 2.66
CA PRO A 199 -5.20 -18.80 1.67
C PRO A 199 -3.81 -18.79 2.31
N VAL A 200 -2.87 -19.51 1.70
CA VAL A 200 -1.49 -19.65 2.23
C VAL A 200 -0.82 -18.29 2.44
N THR A 201 -0.99 -17.37 1.49
CA THR A 201 -0.47 -16.00 1.58
C THR A 201 -1.04 -15.25 2.77
N GLN A 202 -2.37 -15.33 2.99
CA GLN A 202 -2.99 -14.67 4.15
C GLN A 202 -2.51 -15.24 5.49
N LYS A 203 -2.30 -16.57 5.58
CA LYS A 203 -1.73 -17.19 6.77
C LYS A 203 -0.30 -16.71 7.01
N ALA A 204 0.50 -16.61 5.94
CA ALA A 204 1.88 -16.14 6.01
C ALA A 204 1.96 -14.71 6.58
N ASP A 205 1.11 -13.79 6.12
CA ASP A 205 1.11 -12.41 6.63
C ASP A 205 0.66 -12.30 8.09
N ILE A 206 -0.31 -13.13 8.51
CA ILE A 206 -0.75 -13.20 9.91
C ILE A 206 0.41 -13.67 10.80
N GLU A 207 1.12 -14.72 10.38
CA GLU A 207 2.29 -15.24 11.11
C GLU A 207 3.47 -14.25 11.11
N ARG A 208 3.74 -13.62 9.96
CA ARG A 208 4.79 -12.61 9.81
C ARG A 208 4.55 -11.42 10.74
N LEU A 209 3.33 -10.87 10.78
CA LEU A 209 3.00 -9.78 11.69
C LEU A 209 3.13 -10.20 13.15
N ASN A 210 2.71 -11.42 13.51
CA ASN A 210 2.88 -11.95 14.87
C ASN A 210 4.37 -11.99 15.29
N GLY A 211 5.23 -12.48 14.39
CA GLY A 211 6.68 -12.51 14.59
C GLY A 211 7.27 -11.11 14.76
N ILE A 212 6.93 -10.18 13.86
CA ILE A 212 7.37 -8.77 13.91
C ILE A 212 6.99 -8.13 15.24
N LEU A 213 5.73 -8.22 15.66
CA LEU A 213 5.26 -7.64 16.93
C LEU A 213 6.01 -8.23 18.12
N THR A 214 6.31 -9.53 18.11
CA THR A 214 7.09 -10.18 19.17
C THR A 214 8.49 -9.61 19.26
N VAL A 215 9.17 -9.41 18.12
CA VAL A 215 10.53 -8.86 18.09
C VAL A 215 10.55 -7.39 18.53
N ILE A 216 9.59 -6.56 18.09
CA ILE A 216 9.47 -5.16 18.53
C ILE A 216 9.38 -5.06 20.06
N GLU A 217 8.58 -5.91 20.70
CA GLU A 217 8.43 -5.87 22.16
C GLU A 217 9.73 -6.27 22.89
N GLN A 218 10.52 -7.17 22.32
CA GLN A 218 11.76 -7.69 22.91
C GLN A 218 12.98 -6.79 22.67
N MET A 219 12.99 -6.03 21.57
CA MET A 219 14.11 -5.18 21.21
C MET A 219 14.04 -3.81 21.90
N PRO A 220 15.20 -3.19 22.20
CA PRO A 220 15.25 -1.80 22.65
C PRO A 220 14.94 -0.85 21.49
N GLU A 221 14.28 0.26 21.82
CA GLU A 221 14.01 1.37 20.87
C GLU A 221 13.38 0.85 19.56
N ASP A 222 13.69 1.48 18.43
CA ASP A 222 13.20 1.13 17.09
C ASP A 222 14.19 0.23 16.31
N PHE A 223 15.21 -0.32 16.97
CA PHE A 223 16.35 -0.97 16.32
C PHE A 223 15.96 -2.00 15.25
N TYR A 224 14.99 -2.87 15.56
CA TYR A 224 14.53 -3.90 14.63
C TYR A 224 13.92 -3.30 13.35
N LEU A 225 13.03 -2.31 13.51
CA LEU A 225 12.35 -1.68 12.39
C LEU A 225 13.32 -0.82 11.58
N LYS A 226 14.19 -0.07 12.26
CA LYS A 226 15.24 0.72 11.60
C LYS A 226 16.18 -0.17 10.79
N SER A 227 16.74 -1.22 11.39
CA SER A 227 17.63 -2.15 10.68
C SER A 227 16.95 -2.83 9.49
N THR A 228 15.66 -3.21 9.63
CA THR A 228 14.90 -3.82 8.54
C THR A 228 14.64 -2.81 7.43
N ARG A 229 14.26 -1.58 7.77
CA ARG A 229 14.05 -0.50 6.81
C ARG A 229 15.34 -0.15 6.08
N ASP A 230 16.47 -0.03 6.77
CA ASP A 230 17.76 0.24 6.17
C ASP A 230 18.16 -0.85 5.16
N HIS A 231 17.90 -2.13 5.48
CA HIS A 231 18.09 -3.22 4.55
C HIS A 231 17.20 -3.12 3.31
N LEU A 232 15.90 -2.86 3.50
CA LEU A 232 14.93 -2.69 2.40
C LEU A 232 15.23 -1.46 1.54
N LEU A 233 15.76 -0.38 2.12
CA LEU A 233 16.21 0.80 1.40
C LEU A 233 17.49 0.52 0.61
N GLY A 234 18.43 -0.24 1.15
CA GLY A 234 19.63 -0.66 0.43
C GLY A 234 19.29 -1.41 -0.87
N ASP A 235 18.26 -2.26 -0.84
CA ASP A 235 17.77 -2.94 -2.05
C ASP A 235 17.07 -1.97 -3.03
N ALA A 236 16.49 -0.88 -2.51
CA ALA A 236 15.65 0.05 -3.27
C ALA A 236 16.37 1.31 -3.79
N ASP A 237 17.52 1.67 -3.22
CA ASP A 237 18.38 2.82 -3.60
C ASP A 237 19.38 2.46 -4.73
N SER A 238 19.10 1.38 -5.46
CA SER A 238 19.88 0.95 -6.62
C SER A 238 19.49 1.70 -7.89
N CYS A 239 20.35 1.65 -8.91
CA CYS A 239 20.04 2.20 -10.22
C CYS A 239 18.79 1.50 -10.78
N GLY A 240 17.77 2.27 -11.20
CA GLY A 240 16.52 1.72 -11.73
C GLY A 240 16.65 0.93 -13.04
N ASN A 241 17.85 0.79 -13.59
CA ASN A 241 18.13 -0.22 -14.62
C ASN A 241 18.62 -1.48 -13.91
N GLU A 242 17.78 -2.52 -13.85
CA GLU A 242 18.01 -3.79 -13.11
C GLU A 242 19.36 -4.47 -13.39
N ASP A 243 19.96 -4.24 -14.57
CA ASP A 243 21.28 -4.78 -14.94
C ASP A 243 22.46 -3.84 -14.57
N CYS A 244 22.32 -3.00 -13.55
CA CYS A 244 23.30 -1.95 -13.21
C CYS A 244 23.50 -1.83 -11.70
N ASP A 245 24.71 -2.14 -11.24
CA ASP A 245 25.09 -2.12 -9.82
C ASP A 245 25.79 -0.82 -9.39
N GLU A 246 25.78 0.21 -10.26
CA GLU A 246 26.41 1.51 -9.97
C GLU A 246 25.49 2.41 -9.14
N ASP A 247 26.09 3.15 -8.21
CA ASP A 247 25.37 4.10 -7.36
C ASP A 247 24.63 5.17 -8.19
N PRO A 248 23.38 5.49 -7.86
CA PRO A 248 22.64 6.52 -8.55
C PRO A 248 23.21 7.92 -8.31
N THR A 249 23.23 8.73 -9.38
CA THR A 249 23.70 10.13 -9.33
C THR A 249 22.63 11.12 -9.81
N MET A 250 21.52 10.62 -10.35
CA MET A 250 20.42 11.43 -10.84
C MET A 250 19.07 10.75 -10.64
N ARG A 251 18.01 11.55 -10.49
CA ARG A 251 16.62 11.06 -10.40
C ARG A 251 15.88 11.26 -11.71
N CYS A 252 14.82 10.49 -11.92
CA CYS A 252 13.87 10.77 -13.00
C CYS A 252 13.27 12.17 -12.81
N ALA A 253 13.50 13.07 -13.75
CA ALA A 253 13.03 14.46 -13.63
C ALA A 253 11.50 14.60 -13.53
N ARG A 254 10.74 13.62 -14.03
CA ARG A 254 9.28 13.62 -14.03
C ARG A 254 8.68 13.09 -12.73
N CYS A 255 8.99 11.86 -12.36
CA CYS A 255 8.37 11.19 -11.21
C CYS A 255 9.16 11.35 -9.91
N ARG A 256 10.47 11.64 -10.00
CA ARG A 256 11.40 11.73 -8.87
C ARG A 256 11.47 10.47 -7.97
N SER A 257 10.78 9.39 -8.33
CA SER A 257 10.62 8.17 -7.54
C SER A 257 11.60 7.06 -7.92
N VAL A 258 12.35 7.23 -9.00
CA VAL A 258 13.38 6.28 -9.46
C VAL A 258 14.68 7.03 -9.72
N GLU A 259 15.79 6.41 -9.33
CA GLU A 259 17.14 6.95 -9.49
C GLU A 259 17.96 6.19 -10.53
N TYR A 260 19.02 6.81 -11.05
CA TYR A 260 19.88 6.26 -12.09
C TYR A 260 21.31 6.73 -11.89
N CYS A 261 22.29 5.87 -12.21
CA CYS A 261 23.70 6.26 -12.27
C CYS A 261 24.02 7.20 -13.45
N GLY A 262 23.13 7.28 -14.45
CA GLY A 262 23.28 8.22 -15.57
C GLY A 262 22.22 8.07 -16.67
N LYS A 263 22.30 8.97 -17.68
CA LYS A 263 21.33 9.07 -18.79
C LYS A 263 21.17 7.79 -19.61
N LYS A 264 22.20 6.96 -19.71
CA LYS A 264 22.15 5.68 -20.44
C LYS A 264 21.20 4.70 -19.75
N CYS A 265 21.37 4.49 -18.44
CA CYS A 265 20.50 3.64 -17.64
C CYS A 265 19.07 4.18 -17.60
N GLN A 266 18.90 5.50 -17.47
CA GLN A 266 17.58 6.12 -17.58
C GLN A 266 16.90 5.83 -18.92
N ALA A 267 17.60 5.99 -20.05
CA ALA A 267 17.04 5.72 -21.38
C ALA A 267 16.71 4.24 -21.59
N LYS A 268 17.48 3.33 -21.01
CA LYS A 268 17.22 1.88 -21.04
C LYS A 268 15.97 1.54 -20.22
N HIS A 269 15.92 1.94 -18.95
CA HIS A 269 14.76 1.72 -18.08
C HIS A 269 13.48 2.37 -18.62
N TRP A 270 13.61 3.56 -19.23
CA TRP A 270 12.51 4.23 -19.91
C TRP A 270 11.84 3.35 -20.98
N LYS A 271 12.66 2.62 -21.75
CA LYS A 271 12.19 1.72 -22.81
C LYS A 271 11.70 0.38 -22.26
N SER A 272 12.28 -0.14 -21.17
CA SER A 272 11.92 -1.44 -20.61
C SER A 272 10.58 -1.45 -19.86
N GLY A 273 10.08 -0.30 -19.42
CA GLY A 273 8.77 -0.23 -18.79
C GLY A 273 8.48 1.04 -18.01
N HIS A 274 9.51 1.79 -17.60
CA HIS A 274 9.31 2.97 -16.76
C HIS A 274 8.38 4.00 -17.41
N LYS A 275 8.37 4.13 -18.74
CA LYS A 275 7.44 5.04 -19.43
C LYS A 275 5.97 4.81 -19.04
N ALA A 276 5.55 3.55 -18.87
CA ALA A 276 4.18 3.21 -18.48
C ALA A 276 3.90 3.49 -16.99
N ARG A 277 4.95 3.45 -16.14
CA ARG A 277 4.89 3.63 -14.68
C ARG A 277 5.34 5.02 -14.19
N CYS A 278 5.68 5.93 -15.10
CA CYS A 278 6.21 7.25 -14.77
C CYS A 278 5.07 8.26 -14.64
N PHE A 279 4.56 8.43 -13.42
CA PHE A 279 3.56 9.42 -13.05
C PHE A 279 4.26 10.66 -12.52
N ALA A 280 3.75 11.85 -12.85
CA ALA A 280 4.38 13.07 -12.38
C ALA A 280 4.24 13.13 -10.85
N HIS A 281 5.30 13.57 -10.17
CA HIS A 281 5.17 13.96 -8.78
C HIS A 281 4.47 15.33 -8.78
N GLU A 282 3.22 15.35 -8.34
CA GLU A 282 2.45 16.58 -8.11
C GLU A 282 2.78 17.18 -6.73
#